data_AF-A0A7S3S9J5-F1
#
_entry.id   AF-A0A7S3S9J5-F1
#
_cell.length_a   1.000
_cell.length_b   1.000
_cell.length_c   1.000
_cell.angle_alpha   90.00
_cell.angle_beta   90.00
_cell.angle_gamma   90.00
#
_symmetry.space_group_name_H-M   'P 1'
#
loop_
_entity.id
_entity.type
_entity.pdbx_description
1 polymer ?
#
loop_
_entity_poly.entity_id
_entity_poly.type
_entity_poly.pdbx_seq_one_letter_code
_entity_poly.pdbx_strand_id
1 'polypeptide(L)'
;ADGRWLAYAVSTGPGGRTSAIRVARPGSGSSAAYSGPIEVTDGAFRDTSPRWDPSGRYLAFLSSRALRATEDQLFWQLNFARAQRPYLCLLTASAADPMRPPPRRPGWDLEDEQGEEEG
;
A
#
# COMPACT_ATOMS: atom_id res chain seq x y z
N ALA A 1 -4.79 -13.71 14.80
CA ALA A 1 -3.56 -14.10 14.08
C ALA A 1 -3.07 -15.43 14.66
N ASP A 2 -2.77 -16.41 13.82
CA ASP A 2 -2.40 -17.78 14.18
C ASP A 2 -0.89 -17.99 14.37
N GLY A 3 -0.07 -16.95 14.19
CA GLY A 3 1.39 -16.98 14.36
C GLY A 3 2.15 -17.72 13.24
N ARG A 4 1.46 -18.21 12.21
CA ARG A 4 2.05 -19.01 11.14
C ARG A 4 2.86 -18.20 10.14
N TRP A 5 2.54 -16.92 9.99
CA TRP A 5 3.16 -16.03 9.01
C TRP A 5 3.67 -14.74 9.66
N LEU A 6 4.84 -14.31 9.23
CA LEU A 6 5.46 -13.04 9.59
C LEU A 6 5.43 -12.12 8.37
N ALA A 7 4.84 -10.94 8.52
CA ALA A 7 4.98 -9.85 7.55
C ALA A 7 5.97 -8.82 8.09
N TYR A 8 6.92 -8.39 7.27
CA TYR A 8 7.96 -7.44 7.66
C TYR A 8 8.40 -6.57 6.49
N ALA A 9 8.92 -5.38 6.82
CA ALA A 9 9.56 -4.50 5.86
C ALA A 9 11.08 -4.76 5.84
N VAL A 10 11.69 -4.77 4.67
CA VAL A 10 13.13 -4.94 4.48
C VAL A 10 13.67 -3.81 3.60
N SER A 11 14.81 -3.22 3.97
CA SER A 11 15.48 -2.21 3.14
C SER A 11 15.94 -2.82 1.82
N THR A 12 15.64 -2.16 0.70
CA THR A 12 16.01 -2.64 -0.65
C THR A 12 17.02 -1.73 -1.35
N GLY A 13 17.12 -0.47 -0.94
CA GLY A 13 17.97 0.53 -1.58
C GLY A 13 19.09 1.07 -0.67
N PRO A 14 20.10 1.72 -1.25
CA PRO A 14 21.14 2.41 -0.49
C PRO A 14 20.55 3.43 0.49
N GLY A 15 21.10 3.48 1.70
CA GLY A 15 20.68 4.44 2.72
C GLY A 15 19.27 4.24 3.28
N GLY A 16 18.63 3.08 3.06
CA GLY A 16 17.33 2.76 3.68
C GLY A 16 16.15 3.58 3.16
N ARG A 17 16.30 4.21 1.98
CA ARG A 17 15.29 5.10 1.40
C ARG A 17 14.11 4.33 0.81
N THR A 18 14.34 3.11 0.36
CA THR A 18 13.32 2.19 -0.17
C THR A 18 13.28 0.92 0.66
N SER A 19 12.09 0.31 0.70
CA SER A 19 11.85 -0.92 1.45
C SER A 19 10.72 -1.72 0.81
N ALA A 20 10.83 -3.04 0.86
CA ALA A 20 9.80 -3.97 0.41
C ALA A 20 9.08 -4.61 1.60
N ILE A 21 7.78 -4.90 1.44
CA ILE A 21 7.06 -5.83 2.30
C ILE A 21 7.30 -7.26 1.81
N ARG A 22 7.72 -8.11 2.75
CA ARG A 22 7.86 -9.56 2.54
C ARG A 22 7.06 -10.33 3.58
N VAL A 23 6.66 -11.54 3.20
CA VAL A 23 5.96 -12.48 4.08
C VAL A 23 6.74 -13.78 4.15
N ALA A 24 7.01 -14.27 5.35
CA ALA A 24 7.72 -15.51 5.56
C ALA A 24 6.97 -16.42 6.52
N ARG A 25 7.17 -17.73 6.37
CA ARG A 25 6.69 -18.73 7.35
C ARG A 25 7.85 -19.13 8.26
N PRO A 26 7.84 -18.75 9.55
CA PRO A 26 8.89 -19.14 10.49
C PRO A 26 9.04 -20.68 10.54
N GLY A 27 10.28 -21.17 10.67
CA GLY A 27 10.56 -22.61 10.81
C GLY A 27 10.45 -23.47 9.54
N SER A 28 10.13 -22.88 8.38
CA SER A 28 10.00 -23.62 7.11
C SER A 28 11.32 -23.85 6.36
N GLY A 29 12.45 -23.33 6.86
CA GLY A 29 13.75 -23.31 6.19
C GLY A 29 14.45 -24.66 5.96
N SER A 30 13.78 -25.80 6.21
CA SER A 30 14.34 -27.14 6.05
C SER A 30 13.49 -28.07 5.18
N SER A 31 12.40 -27.58 4.57
CA SER A 31 11.67 -28.34 3.56
C SER A 31 12.21 -28.00 2.18
N ALA A 32 12.49 -29.02 1.35
CA ALA A 32 12.86 -28.87 -0.06
C ALA A 32 11.84 -28.05 -0.89
N ALA A 33 10.63 -27.79 -0.35
CA ALA A 33 9.58 -27.00 -0.96
C ALA A 33 9.56 -25.51 -0.56
N TYR A 34 10.34 -25.07 0.43
CA TYR A 34 10.31 -23.67 0.87
C TYR A 34 11.38 -22.83 0.14
N SER A 35 10.93 -21.96 -0.76
CA SER A 35 11.80 -21.12 -1.59
C SER A 35 12.24 -19.80 -0.93
N GLY A 36 11.97 -19.62 0.37
CA GLY A 36 12.25 -18.38 1.10
C GLY A 36 11.04 -17.46 1.26
N PRO A 37 11.26 -16.23 1.74
CA PRO A 37 10.20 -15.23 1.91
C PRO A 37 9.52 -14.88 0.57
N ILE A 38 8.21 -14.67 0.61
CA ILE A 38 7.39 -14.21 -0.50
C ILE A 38 7.45 -12.68 -0.56
N GLU A 39 7.72 -12.14 -1.74
CA GLU A 39 7.67 -10.70 -1.98
C GLU A 39 6.22 -10.24 -2.19
N VAL A 40 5.78 -9.27 -1.38
CA VAL A 40 4.46 -8.64 -1.54
C VAL A 40 4.58 -7.37 -2.40
N THR A 41 5.73 -6.71 -2.32
CA THR A 41 6.05 -5.50 -3.08
C THR A 41 7.47 -5.62 -3.64
N ASP A 42 7.71 -5.01 -4.80
CA ASP A 42 9.00 -4.94 -5.49
C ASP A 42 10.11 -4.15 -4.76
N GLY A 43 9.76 -3.32 -3.78
CA GLY A 43 10.71 -2.48 -3.05
C GLY A 43 11.23 -1.26 -3.83
N ALA A 44 10.53 -0.83 -4.88
CA ALA A 44 10.85 0.40 -5.61
C ALA A 44 10.53 1.68 -4.80
N PHE A 45 9.75 1.55 -3.74
CA PHE A 45 9.29 2.65 -2.90
C PHE A 45 9.57 2.36 -1.42
N ARG A 46 9.20 3.28 -0.53
CA ARG A 46 9.29 3.08 0.92
C ARG A 46 8.01 2.43 1.45
N ASP A 47 7.97 1.10 1.45
CA ASP A 47 6.84 0.33 1.97
C ASP A 47 7.08 -0.07 3.44
N THR A 48 6.15 0.26 4.33
CA THR A 48 6.32 0.11 5.80
C THR A 48 5.04 -0.34 6.51
N SER A 49 5.16 -0.67 7.80
CA SER A 49 4.03 -0.93 8.71
C SER A 49 3.04 -2.02 8.24
N PRO A 50 3.51 -3.23 7.88
CA PRO A 50 2.61 -4.30 7.50
C PRO A 50 1.72 -4.75 8.67
N ARG A 51 0.42 -4.94 8.39
CA ARG A 51 -0.59 -5.39 9.35
C ARG A 51 -1.57 -6.35 8.69
N TRP A 52 -1.69 -7.54 9.28
CA TRP A 52 -2.69 -8.52 8.89
C TRP A 52 -4.08 -8.04 9.29
N ASP A 53 -5.03 -8.14 8.37
CA ASP A 53 -6.44 -8.03 8.70
C ASP A 53 -6.86 -9.19 9.64
N PRO A 54 -7.62 -8.93 10.72
CA PRO A 54 -8.10 -9.99 11.61
C PRO A 54 -8.93 -11.06 10.92
N SER A 55 -9.63 -10.73 9.82
CA SER A 55 -10.40 -11.71 9.04
C SER A 55 -9.55 -12.53 8.06
N GLY A 56 -8.24 -12.26 7.96
CA GLY A 56 -7.30 -13.01 7.12
C GLY A 56 -7.43 -12.74 5.62
N ARG A 57 -8.18 -11.71 5.21
CA ARG A 57 -8.45 -11.42 3.80
C ARG A 57 -7.43 -10.46 3.18
N TYR A 58 -6.78 -9.64 4.00
CA TYR A 58 -5.91 -8.55 3.54
C TYR A 58 -4.59 -8.48 4.33
N LEU A 59 -3.55 -8.00 3.65
CA LEU A 59 -2.37 -7.44 4.29
C LEU A 59 -2.32 -5.94 3.97
N ALA A 60 -2.51 -5.11 4.99
CA ALA A 60 -2.41 -3.66 4.89
C ALA A 60 -0.97 -3.20 5.11
N PHE A 61 -0.56 -2.16 4.39
CA PHE A 61 0.75 -1.52 4.56
C PHE A 61 0.69 -0.05 4.13
N LEU A 62 1.70 0.73 4.51
CA LEU A 62 1.86 2.12 4.08
C LEU A 62 2.93 2.21 2.99
N SER A 63 2.71 3.07 2.00
CA SER A 63 3.67 3.25 0.92
C SER A 63 3.78 4.68 0.41
N SER A 64 5.01 5.13 0.12
CA SER A 64 5.36 6.43 -0.47
C SER A 64 5.28 6.39 -2.00
N ARG A 65 4.26 5.71 -2.54
CA ARG A 65 4.05 5.55 -3.99
C ARG A 65 3.31 6.72 -4.62
N ALA A 66 2.57 7.51 -3.82
CA ALA A 66 1.72 8.58 -4.34
C ALA A 66 2.51 9.90 -4.49
N LEU A 67 3.17 10.10 -5.63
CA LEU A 67 3.98 11.28 -5.91
C LEU A 67 3.14 12.51 -6.30
N ARG A 68 2.33 13.01 -5.36
CA ARG A 68 1.59 14.28 -5.53
C ARG A 68 2.47 15.45 -5.07
N ALA A 69 3.05 16.15 -6.03
CA ALA A 69 3.83 17.34 -5.78
C ALA A 69 2.94 18.51 -5.33
N THR A 70 3.46 19.35 -4.43
CA THR A 70 2.88 20.64 -4.06
C THR A 70 3.98 21.67 -4.13
N GLU A 71 3.68 22.87 -4.62
CA GLU A 71 4.67 23.94 -4.71
C GLU A 71 4.90 24.58 -3.33
N ASP A 72 6.17 24.76 -2.99
CA ASP A 72 6.62 25.52 -1.84
C ASP A 72 6.67 27.01 -2.19
N GLN A 73 5.85 27.81 -1.50
CA GLN A 73 5.67 29.24 -1.73
C GLN A 73 6.90 30.09 -1.35
N LEU A 74 7.80 29.57 -0.51
CA LEU A 74 8.96 30.32 -0.02
C LEU A 74 10.23 30.06 -0.83
N PHE A 75 10.39 28.81 -1.29
CA PHE A 75 11.63 28.36 -1.93
C PHE A 75 11.45 27.95 -3.39
N TRP A 76 10.23 28.02 -3.94
CA TRP A 76 9.89 27.64 -5.32
C TRP A 76 10.41 26.24 -5.67
N GLN A 77 10.12 25.28 -4.80
CA GLN A 77 10.47 23.87 -4.95
C GLN A 77 9.23 22.99 -4.89
N LEU A 78 9.36 21.75 -5.39
CA LEU A 78 8.31 20.75 -5.25
C LEU A 78 8.48 19.96 -3.95
N ASN A 79 7.43 19.92 -3.15
CA ASN A 79 7.33 19.13 -1.93
C ASN A 79 6.40 17.92 -2.14
N PHE A 80 6.79 16.76 -1.59
CA PHE A 80 6.04 15.50 -1.63
C PHE A 80 5.62 15.03 -0.23
N ALA A 81 5.34 15.96 0.69
CA ALA A 81 5.05 15.69 2.09
C ALA A 81 3.88 14.69 2.33
N ARG A 82 2.98 14.52 1.36
CA ARG A 82 1.79 13.64 1.47
C ARG A 82 1.90 12.37 0.64
N ALA A 83 3.12 11.87 0.41
CA ALA A 83 3.35 10.70 -0.43
C ALA A 83 2.92 9.36 0.18
N GLN A 84 2.94 9.24 1.52
CA GLN A 84 2.54 8.02 2.23
C GLN A 84 1.01 7.85 2.21
N ARG A 85 0.55 6.70 1.73
CA ARG A 85 -0.86 6.29 1.74
C ARG A 85 -1.01 4.83 2.15
N PRO A 86 -2.18 4.42 2.68
CA PRO A 86 -2.49 3.02 2.92
C PRO A 86 -2.75 2.27 1.61
N TYR A 87 -2.28 1.02 1.55
CA TYR A 87 -2.50 0.07 0.45
C TYR A 87 -2.87 -1.30 1.02
N LEU A 88 -3.53 -2.12 0.20
CA LEU A 88 -3.96 -3.47 0.54
C LEU A 88 -3.42 -4.47 -0.48
N CYS A 89 -2.91 -5.59 0.02
CA CYS A 89 -2.69 -6.80 -0.76
C CYS A 89 -3.81 -7.80 -0.42
N LEU A 90 -4.51 -8.31 -1.45
CA LEU A 90 -5.53 -9.35 -1.29
C LEU A 90 -4.85 -10.70 -1.06
N LEU A 91 -5.20 -11.36 0.04
CA LEU A 91 -4.64 -12.68 0.39
C LEU A 91 -5.50 -13.85 -0.12
N THR A 92 -6.73 -13.54 -0.51
CA THR A 92 -7.70 -14.50 -1.03
C THR A 92 -8.27 -13.97 -2.33
N ALA A 93 -8.50 -14.86 -3.30
CA ALA A 93 -9.03 -14.48 -4.61
C ALA A 93 -10.44 -13.88 -4.55
N SER A 94 -11.22 -14.20 -3.50
CA SER A 94 -12.58 -13.73 -3.30
C SER A 94 -12.69 -12.45 -2.46
N ALA A 95 -11.58 -11.89 -1.98
CA ALA A 95 -11.63 -10.67 -1.19
C ALA A 95 -12.06 -9.48 -2.06
N ALA A 96 -13.08 -8.74 -1.61
CA ALA A 96 -13.50 -7.49 -2.24
C ALA A 96 -12.48 -6.39 -1.92
N ASP A 97 -12.26 -5.44 -2.83
CA ASP A 97 -11.43 -4.26 -2.53
C ASP A 97 -12.26 -3.24 -1.72
N PRO A 98 -11.96 -3.03 -0.42
CA PRO A 98 -12.69 -2.07 0.41
C PRO A 98 -12.30 -0.61 0.13
N MET A 99 -11.20 -0.37 -0.59
CA MET A 99 -10.75 0.97 -0.99
C MET A 99 -11.39 1.40 -2.31
N ARG A 100 -12.07 0.49 -3.00
CA ARG A 100 -12.84 0.83 -4.19
C ARG A 100 -14.02 1.71 -3.77
N PRO A 101 -14.18 2.91 -4.35
CA PRO A 101 -15.35 3.72 -4.06
C PRO A 101 -16.62 2.93 -4.41
N PRO A 102 -17.70 3.07 -3.61
CA PRO A 102 -18.96 2.40 -3.91
C PRO A 102 -19.43 2.83 -5.31
N PRO A 103 -20.16 1.95 -6.04
CA PRO A 103 -20.78 2.36 -7.29
C PRO A 103 -21.61 3.62 -7.05
N ARG A 104 -21.46 4.62 -7.92
CA ARG A 104 -22.25 5.84 -7.85
C ARG A 104 -23.74 5.47 -7.92
N ARG A 105 -24.58 6.27 -7.25
CA ARG A 105 -26.03 6.12 -7.41
C ARG A 105 -26.39 6.38 -8.88
N PRO A 106 -27.27 5.58 -9.50
CA PRO A 106 -27.74 5.86 -10.85
C PRO A 106 -28.31 7.30 -10.94
N GLY A 107 -27.85 8.07 -11.92
CA GLY A 107 -28.32 9.45 -12.19
C GLY A 107 -27.50 10.60 -11.60
N TRP A 108 -26.24 10.38 -11.17
CA TRP A 108 -25.32 11.43 -10.68
C TRP A 108 -24.02 11.44 -11.50
N ASP A 109 -24.02 12.21 -12.59
CA ASP A 109 -22.85 12.44 -13.45
C ASP A 109 -22.12 13.75 -13.07
N LEU A 110 -20.81 13.84 -13.35
CA LEU A 110 -19.91 14.93 -12.93
C LEU A 110 -20.18 16.31 -13.58
N GLU A 111 -21.20 16.41 -14.41
CA GLU A 111 -21.56 17.68 -15.08
C GLU A 111 -22.24 18.64 -14.10
N ASP A 112 -22.79 18.14 -12.98
CA ASP A 112 -23.52 18.95 -12.00
C ASP A 112 -22.61 19.66 -10.96
N GLU A 113 -21.32 19.29 -10.85
CA GLU A 113 -20.39 19.89 -9.86
C GLU A 113 -19.53 21.04 -10.43
N GLN A 114 -19.55 21.30 -11.74
CA GLN A 114 -18.74 22.37 -12.37
C GLN A 114 -19.43 23.76 -12.35
N GLY A 115 -20.65 23.87 -11.82
CA GLY A 115 -21.45 25.11 -11.85
C GLY A 115 -21.36 26.01 -10.61
N GLU A 116 -20.62 25.64 -9.57
CA GLU A 116 -20.67 26.35 -8.27
C GLU A 116 -19.40 27.16 -7.90
N GLU A 117 -18.34 27.19 -8.73
CA GLU A 117 -17.11 27.95 -8.45
C GLU A 117 -16.96 29.30 -9.20
N GLU A 118 -17.98 29.76 -9.93
CA GLU A 118 -18.06 31.16 -10.40
C GLU A 118 -19.30 31.85 -9.83
N GLY A 119 -19.12 32.54 -8.70
CA GLY A 119 -20.13 33.40 -8.06
C GLY A 119 -19.49 34.46 -7.17
#